data_AF-A0A1G3QSA5-F1
#
_entry.id   AF-A0A1G3QSA5-F1
#
_cell.length_a   1.000
_cell.length_b   1.000
_cell.length_c   1.000
_cell.angle_alpha   90.00
_cell.angle_beta   90.00
_cell.angle_gamma   90.00
#
_symmetry.space_group_name_H-M   'P 1'
#
loop_
_entity.id
_entity.type
_entity.pdbx_description
1 polymer ?
#
loop_
_entity_poly.entity_id
_entity_poly.type
_entity_poly.pdbx_seq_one_letter_code
_entity_poly.pdbx_strand_id
1 'polypeptide(L)'
;MKHLLKITALTLAFAAIVLAGCEDGKDDNSDSMLLMLLGGGGTATAYKETYTADGVTFKMAYVPGGKTFPTGINDEGSATVANAFWIGETEATYELCYKVFVWATTDAGSGTRADGGVLYTAVFDPVNPPRAGSSGYEADSQEPVTFLNWRHAMVWCNALTEWYNAHKGTGYACVYYTDSGYTTPLRSVNDTGSVNSTPGSQDNPYVKPDAKGFRLITNNEWELAARYTDVTAWLYGDHVSGDQSGYCHNDGSPLGGQPLSTVFGDYAVFIGNSGASTAAVKSKTANALGLYDMSGNVWEWCFDWYPGLEGSCRVLRGGGWASEPDNLRVGLAADEGYPYLEAEIIGFRFARSAE
;
A
#
# COMPACT_ATOMS: atom_id res chain seq x y z
N MET A 1 -47.40 16.73 43.64
CA MET A 1 -46.74 17.47 42.54
C MET A 1 -45.93 16.48 41.73
N LYS A 2 -46.24 16.36 40.43
CA LYS A 2 -45.36 16.05 39.26
C LYS A 2 -44.40 14.84 39.37
N HIS A 3 -44.20 13.98 38.39
CA HIS A 3 -44.78 13.66 37.09
C HIS A 3 -44.25 12.25 36.76
N LEU A 4 -45.11 11.45 36.17
CA LEU A 4 -44.84 10.36 35.22
C LEU A 4 -43.44 10.32 34.59
N LEU A 5 -42.76 9.17 34.60
CA LEU A 5 -42.09 8.66 33.39
C LEU A 5 -41.97 7.13 33.43
N LYS A 6 -42.72 6.50 32.52
CA LYS A 6 -42.54 5.11 32.09
C LYS A 6 -41.23 5.03 31.30
N ILE A 7 -40.33 4.14 31.66
CA ILE A 7 -39.26 3.70 30.74
C ILE A 7 -39.69 2.34 30.21
N THR A 8 -40.23 2.37 29.01
CA THR A 8 -40.53 1.21 28.18
C THR A 8 -39.21 0.52 27.86
N ALA A 9 -39.05 -0.74 28.26
CA ALA A 9 -37.98 -1.58 27.75
C ALA A 9 -38.23 -1.81 26.26
N LEU A 10 -37.43 -1.16 25.41
CA LEU A 10 -37.42 -1.38 23.98
C LEU A 10 -36.54 -2.60 23.71
N THR A 11 -37.15 -3.79 23.66
CA THR A 11 -36.50 -5.00 23.15
C THR A 11 -36.29 -4.78 21.64
N LEU A 12 -35.11 -4.32 21.22
CA LEU A 12 -34.72 -4.41 19.82
C LEU A 12 -34.40 -5.88 19.51
N ALA A 13 -35.34 -6.54 18.86
CA ALA A 13 -35.07 -7.79 18.16
C ALA A 13 -34.26 -7.46 16.89
N PHE A 14 -32.99 -7.87 16.84
CA PHE A 14 -32.26 -7.96 15.57
C PHE A 14 -32.36 -9.40 15.07
N ALA A 15 -33.05 -9.57 13.95
CA ALA A 15 -33.17 -10.82 13.24
C ALA A 15 -31.85 -11.17 12.56
N ALA A 16 -31.20 -12.24 13.00
CA ALA A 16 -30.19 -12.92 12.19
C ALA A 16 -30.95 -13.74 11.13
N ILE A 17 -30.94 -13.27 9.88
CA ILE A 17 -31.38 -14.09 8.74
C ILE A 17 -30.24 -15.05 8.42
N VAL A 18 -30.35 -16.29 8.89
CA VAL A 18 -29.55 -17.43 8.41
C VAL A 18 -30.34 -18.04 7.25
N LEU A 19 -29.90 -17.80 6.02
CA LEU A 19 -30.35 -18.59 4.87
C LEU A 19 -29.52 -19.88 4.85
N ALA A 20 -30.14 -20.96 5.33
CA ALA A 20 -29.66 -22.32 5.09
C ALA A 20 -29.99 -22.71 3.63
N GLY A 21 -28.96 -22.92 2.82
CA GLY A 21 -29.06 -23.61 1.54
C GLY A 21 -28.65 -25.07 1.71
N CYS A 22 -29.56 -25.98 1.36
CA CYS A 22 -29.32 -27.43 1.31
C CYS A 22 -28.33 -27.78 0.19
N GLU A 23 -27.53 -28.81 0.42
CA GLU A 23 -26.50 -29.38 -0.44
C GLU A 23 -26.98 -29.70 -1.87
N ASP A 24 -26.15 -29.38 -2.88
CA ASP A 24 -25.72 -30.34 -3.90
C ASP A 24 -24.50 -29.79 -4.66
N GLY A 25 -23.47 -30.63 -4.80
CA GLY A 25 -22.09 -30.25 -5.11
C GLY A 25 -21.86 -29.54 -6.46
N LYS A 26 -21.14 -28.42 -6.38
CA LYS A 26 -20.21 -27.86 -7.37
C LYS A 26 -19.33 -26.83 -6.66
N ASP A 27 -18.04 -26.83 -6.97
CA ASP A 27 -17.04 -25.93 -6.42
C ASP A 27 -17.34 -24.48 -6.80
N ASP A 28 -18.05 -23.74 -5.95
CA ASP A 28 -18.30 -22.31 -6.10
C ASP A 28 -17.59 -21.53 -4.99
N ASN A 29 -16.53 -20.83 -5.38
CA ASN A 29 -15.84 -19.82 -4.60
C ASN A 29 -16.75 -18.58 -4.47
N SER A 30 -17.74 -18.64 -3.57
CA SER A 30 -18.60 -17.50 -3.26
C SER A 30 -18.02 -16.71 -2.08
N ASP A 31 -17.64 -15.47 -2.40
CA ASP A 31 -17.34 -14.40 -1.46
C ASP A 31 -18.44 -14.28 -0.40
N SER A 32 -18.10 -14.61 0.84
CA SER A 32 -18.88 -14.21 2.01
C SER A 32 -18.05 -13.27 2.87
N MET A 33 -18.14 -11.97 2.56
CA MET A 33 -17.68 -10.90 3.44
C MET A 33 -18.61 -10.86 4.68
N LEU A 34 -18.29 -11.67 5.68
CA LEU A 34 -18.97 -11.65 6.96
C LEU A 34 -18.47 -10.45 7.77
N LEU A 35 -19.15 -9.31 7.62
CA LEU A 35 -18.95 -8.14 8.47
C LEU A 35 -19.44 -8.46 9.90
N MET A 36 -18.59 -9.07 10.72
CA MET A 36 -18.85 -9.17 12.16
C MET A 36 -18.51 -7.84 12.84
N LEU A 37 -19.55 -7.03 13.09
CA LEU A 37 -19.54 -6.02 14.15
C LEU A 37 -19.46 -6.76 15.50
N LEU A 38 -18.25 -7.11 15.95
CA LEU A 38 -18.05 -7.49 17.35
C LEU A 38 -17.93 -6.21 18.19
N GLY A 39 -19.08 -5.76 18.68
CA GLY A 39 -19.15 -4.99 19.91
C GLY A 39 -18.70 -5.88 21.07
N GLY A 40 -17.52 -5.62 21.61
CA GLY A 40 -17.06 -6.23 22.86
C GLY A 40 -15.54 -6.36 22.95
N GLY A 41 -14.88 -5.35 23.53
CA GLY A 41 -13.67 -5.44 24.37
C GLY A 41 -12.52 -6.40 24.02
N GLY A 42 -12.39 -6.86 22.79
CA GLY A 42 -11.28 -7.67 22.29
C GLY A 42 -10.54 -6.90 21.21
N THR A 43 -9.21 -6.97 21.23
CA THR A 43 -8.34 -6.39 20.20
C THR A 43 -8.88 -6.74 18.81
N ALA A 44 -9.21 -5.73 18.00
CA ALA A 44 -9.66 -5.94 16.64
C ALA A 44 -8.56 -6.71 15.89
N THR A 45 -8.79 -7.98 15.59
CA THR A 45 -7.84 -8.77 14.79
C THR A 45 -7.69 -8.08 13.44
N ALA A 46 -6.46 -7.74 13.06
CA ALA A 46 -6.15 -7.24 11.74
C ALA A 46 -6.72 -8.19 10.67
N TYR A 47 -7.72 -7.73 9.91
CA TYR A 47 -8.32 -8.52 8.85
C TYR A 47 -7.38 -8.51 7.64
N LYS A 48 -6.96 -9.68 7.20
CA LYS A 48 -6.04 -9.87 6.08
C LYS A 48 -6.59 -10.86 5.07
N GLU A 49 -6.42 -10.57 3.80
CA GLU A 49 -6.73 -11.46 2.70
C GLU A 49 -5.43 -11.98 2.08
N THR A 50 -5.43 -13.26 1.68
CA THR A 50 -4.28 -13.92 1.06
C THR A 50 -4.54 -14.10 -0.41
N TYR A 51 -3.61 -13.62 -1.24
CA TYR A 51 -3.65 -13.68 -2.68
C TYR A 51 -2.58 -14.66 -3.13
N THR A 52 -2.99 -15.74 -3.81
CA THR A 52 -2.06 -16.77 -4.32
C THR A 52 -2.33 -17.03 -5.78
N ALA A 53 -1.34 -16.79 -6.64
CA ALA A 53 -1.37 -17.04 -8.07
C ALA A 53 0.02 -17.44 -8.58
N ASP A 54 0.08 -18.40 -9.51
CA ASP A 54 1.32 -18.92 -10.11
C ASP A 54 2.43 -19.24 -9.07
N GLY A 55 2.03 -19.85 -7.95
CA GLY A 55 2.94 -20.25 -6.87
C GLY A 55 3.43 -19.12 -5.96
N VAL A 56 3.18 -17.85 -6.29
CA VAL A 56 3.55 -16.70 -5.45
C VAL A 56 2.37 -16.31 -4.56
N THR A 57 2.65 -15.96 -3.30
CA THR A 57 1.64 -15.55 -2.33
C THR A 57 1.99 -14.20 -1.71
N PHE A 58 1.01 -13.30 -1.64
CA PHE A 58 1.11 -12.06 -0.88
C PHE A 58 -0.16 -11.84 -0.06
N LYS A 59 -0.09 -10.96 0.94
CA LYS A 59 -1.23 -10.63 1.80
C LYS A 59 -1.53 -9.15 1.73
N MET A 60 -2.79 -8.81 1.87
CA MET A 60 -3.22 -7.42 2.03
C MET A 60 -4.04 -7.30 3.31
N ALA A 61 -3.79 -6.25 4.10
CA ALA A 61 -4.58 -5.91 5.27
C ALA A 61 -5.70 -4.96 4.89
N TYR A 62 -6.85 -5.12 5.52
CA TYR A 62 -7.99 -4.24 5.38
C TYR A 62 -7.85 -3.01 6.26
N VAL A 63 -8.12 -1.85 5.69
CA VAL A 63 -8.11 -0.57 6.38
C VAL A 63 -9.49 0.08 6.24
N PRO A 64 -10.18 0.38 7.36
CA PRO A 64 -11.52 0.94 7.29
C PRO A 64 -11.51 2.38 6.77
N GLY A 65 -12.45 2.69 5.89
CA GLY A 65 -12.73 4.06 5.42
C GLY A 65 -13.51 4.89 6.43
N GLY A 66 -13.92 6.08 6.01
CA GLY A 66 -14.66 7.05 6.81
C GLY A 66 -13.87 7.59 8.00
N LYS A 67 -12.53 7.62 7.89
CA LYS A 67 -11.64 8.01 8.99
C LYS A 67 -11.02 9.37 8.72
N THR A 68 -11.18 10.26 9.70
CA THR A 68 -10.47 11.54 9.78
C THR A 68 -9.38 11.44 10.83
N PHE A 69 -8.17 11.88 10.48
CA PHE A 69 -6.97 11.69 11.29
C PHE A 69 -6.01 12.88 11.15
N PRO A 70 -5.19 13.15 12.18
CA PRO A 70 -4.16 14.18 12.10
C PRO A 70 -3.10 13.78 11.08
N THR A 71 -2.51 14.76 10.40
CA THR A 71 -1.45 14.53 9.42
C THR A 71 -0.23 15.40 9.68
N GLY A 72 0.92 14.94 9.19
CA GLY A 72 2.19 15.66 9.32
C GLY A 72 2.91 15.36 10.64
N ILE A 73 4.20 15.65 10.69
CA ILE A 73 5.08 15.29 11.83
C ILE A 73 4.53 15.83 13.16
N ASN A 74 4.03 17.07 13.15
CA ASN A 74 3.53 17.76 14.34
C ASN A 74 2.00 17.62 14.56
N ASP A 75 1.32 16.78 13.78
CA ASP A 75 -0.14 16.62 13.83
C ASP A 75 -0.95 17.91 13.58
N GLU A 76 -0.37 18.86 12.84
CA GLU A 76 -0.97 20.17 12.54
C GLU A 76 -2.02 20.10 11.41
N GLY A 77 -1.94 19.08 10.56
CA GLY A 77 -2.87 18.86 9.45
C GLY A 77 -4.00 17.90 9.80
N SER A 78 -4.94 17.74 8.86
CA SER A 78 -6.02 16.76 8.97
C SER A 78 -6.39 16.25 7.58
N ALA A 79 -6.58 14.94 7.44
CA ALA A 79 -7.06 14.32 6.20
C ALA A 79 -8.21 13.35 6.49
N THR A 80 -9.00 13.03 5.46
CA THR A 80 -10.04 12.02 5.52
C THR A 80 -9.85 10.99 4.42
N VAL A 81 -9.75 9.72 4.79
CA VAL A 81 -9.80 8.59 3.85
C VAL A 81 -11.25 8.08 3.84
N ALA A 82 -11.97 8.38 2.77
CA ALA A 82 -13.41 8.14 2.68
C ALA A 82 -13.75 6.65 2.54
N ASN A 83 -13.05 5.94 1.66
CA ASN A 83 -13.38 4.57 1.30
C ASN A 83 -12.44 3.58 1.99
N ALA A 84 -12.96 2.40 2.31
CA ALA A 84 -12.12 1.31 2.78
C ALA A 84 -11.22 0.78 1.65
N PHE A 85 -10.05 0.30 2.03
CA PHE A 85 -9.06 -0.20 1.08
C PHE A 85 -8.27 -1.37 1.67
N TRP A 86 -7.65 -2.11 0.77
CA TRP A 86 -6.68 -3.14 1.07
C TRP A 86 -5.30 -2.59 0.79
N ILE A 87 -4.33 -2.86 1.65
CA ILE A 87 -2.94 -2.44 1.52
C ILE A 87 -2.02 -3.66 1.69
N GLY A 88 -0.94 -3.75 0.92
CA GLY A 88 0.06 -4.82 1.08
C GLY A 88 0.57 -4.94 2.51
N GLU A 89 0.61 -6.18 3.03
CA GLU A 89 1.14 -6.49 4.38
C GLU A 89 2.59 -6.02 4.56
N THR A 90 3.35 -6.00 3.47
CA THR A 90 4.76 -5.64 3.33
C THR A 90 4.92 -4.68 2.16
N GLU A 91 6.14 -4.16 1.92
CA GLU A 91 6.45 -3.61 0.60
C GLU A 91 6.28 -4.71 -0.47
N ALA A 92 6.20 -4.30 -1.75
CA ALA A 92 6.24 -5.24 -2.85
C ALA A 92 7.59 -5.97 -2.86
N THR A 93 7.57 -7.29 -2.70
CA THR A 93 8.78 -8.11 -2.74
C THR A 93 9.32 -8.24 -4.15
N TYR A 94 10.62 -8.44 -4.30
CA TYR A 94 11.22 -8.75 -5.59
C TYR A 94 10.61 -9.98 -6.26
N GLU A 95 10.36 -11.07 -5.53
CA GLU A 95 9.72 -12.27 -6.06
C GLU A 95 8.41 -11.95 -6.80
N LEU A 96 7.47 -11.30 -6.11
CA LEU A 96 6.20 -10.90 -6.69
C LEU A 96 6.39 -9.98 -7.90
N CYS A 97 7.27 -8.97 -7.78
CA CYS A 97 7.48 -8.02 -8.86
C CYS A 97 8.08 -8.68 -10.11
N TYR A 98 9.12 -9.49 -9.93
CA TYR A 98 9.79 -10.24 -10.97
C TYR A 98 8.84 -11.21 -11.68
N LYS A 99 8.02 -11.94 -10.92
CA LYS A 99 7.04 -12.89 -11.47
C LYS A 99 6.04 -12.21 -12.40
N VAL A 100 5.43 -11.12 -11.92
CA VAL A 100 4.46 -10.33 -12.70
C VAL A 100 5.14 -9.70 -13.92
N PHE A 101 6.37 -9.21 -13.75
CA PHE A 101 7.14 -8.60 -14.83
C PHE A 101 7.39 -9.56 -15.99
N VAL A 102 7.95 -10.73 -15.68
CA VAL A 102 8.29 -11.74 -16.68
C VAL A 102 7.04 -12.13 -17.45
N TRP A 103 5.92 -12.37 -16.74
CA TRP A 103 4.65 -12.66 -17.39
C TRP A 103 4.16 -11.51 -18.29
N ALA A 104 4.24 -10.27 -17.80
CA ALA A 104 3.68 -9.11 -18.48
C ALA A 104 4.44 -8.71 -19.76
N THR A 105 5.73 -9.05 -19.84
CA THR A 105 6.66 -8.54 -20.87
C THR A 105 7.23 -9.60 -21.80
N THR A 106 7.05 -10.89 -21.51
CA THR A 106 7.51 -11.96 -22.39
C THR A 106 6.63 -12.07 -23.63
N ASP A 107 7.19 -11.73 -24.80
CA ASP A 107 6.57 -11.94 -26.10
C ASP A 107 6.59 -13.43 -26.48
N ALA A 108 5.42 -13.97 -26.85
CA ALA A 108 5.25 -15.33 -27.34
C ALA A 108 5.61 -15.49 -28.84
N GLY A 109 6.16 -14.45 -29.47
CA GLY A 109 6.60 -14.43 -30.87
C GLY A 109 5.61 -13.76 -31.83
N SER A 110 4.59 -13.09 -31.30
CA SER A 110 3.52 -12.43 -32.07
C SER A 110 3.26 -10.98 -31.64
N GLY A 111 4.12 -10.40 -30.81
CA GLY A 111 3.89 -9.09 -30.20
C GLY A 111 2.83 -9.13 -29.08
N THR A 112 2.58 -10.32 -28.52
CA THR A 112 1.59 -10.56 -27.47
C THR A 112 2.17 -11.49 -26.43
N ARG A 113 1.65 -11.42 -25.22
CA ARG A 113 1.92 -12.39 -24.15
C ARG A 113 1.45 -13.79 -24.57
N ALA A 114 1.93 -14.81 -23.85
CA ALA A 114 1.57 -16.22 -24.08
C ALA A 114 0.06 -16.50 -23.90
N ASP A 115 -0.64 -15.70 -23.10
CA ASP A 115 -2.10 -15.77 -22.91
C ASP A 115 -2.89 -15.01 -24.00
N GLY A 116 -2.21 -14.46 -25.01
CA GLY A 116 -2.80 -13.61 -26.05
C GLY A 116 -3.02 -12.15 -25.62
N GLY A 117 -2.62 -11.79 -24.40
CA GLY A 117 -2.73 -10.43 -23.88
C GLY A 117 -1.73 -9.46 -24.51
N VAL A 118 -2.03 -8.16 -24.38
CA VAL A 118 -1.13 -7.09 -24.82
C VAL A 118 0.11 -7.05 -23.92
N LEU A 119 1.29 -6.92 -24.53
CA LEU A 119 2.54 -6.77 -23.80
C LEU A 119 2.58 -5.46 -23.01
N TYR A 120 3.16 -5.54 -21.83
CA TYR A 120 3.68 -4.37 -21.17
C TYR A 120 5.08 -4.08 -21.72
N THR A 121 5.41 -2.82 -21.97
CA THR A 121 6.67 -2.46 -22.63
C THR A 121 7.39 -1.37 -21.83
N ALA A 122 8.71 -1.51 -21.67
CA ALA A 122 9.53 -0.57 -20.90
C ALA A 122 8.98 -0.34 -19.47
N VAL A 123 8.53 -1.43 -18.84
CA VAL A 123 8.17 -1.43 -17.40
C VAL A 123 9.43 -1.44 -16.55
N PHE A 124 10.56 -1.90 -17.08
CA PHE A 124 11.87 -1.88 -16.45
C PHE A 124 12.97 -1.73 -17.51
N ASP A 125 14.06 -1.04 -17.16
CA ASP A 125 15.26 -0.93 -17.98
C ASP A 125 15.89 -2.32 -18.16
N PRO A 126 16.01 -2.86 -19.39
CA PRO A 126 16.67 -4.15 -19.61
C PRO A 126 18.18 -4.11 -19.32
N VAL A 127 18.78 -2.92 -19.22
CA VAL A 127 20.18 -2.71 -18.83
C VAL A 127 20.32 -2.65 -17.31
N ASN A 128 19.38 -2.02 -16.60
CA ASN A 128 19.35 -1.93 -15.15
C ASN A 128 17.97 -2.32 -14.60
N PRO A 129 17.63 -3.62 -14.59
CA PRO A 129 16.35 -4.04 -14.05
C PRO A 129 16.29 -3.79 -12.54
N PRO A 130 15.07 -3.78 -11.95
CA PRO A 130 14.88 -3.74 -10.52
C PRO A 130 15.73 -4.75 -9.80
N ARG A 131 16.02 -4.46 -8.53
CA ARG A 131 16.86 -5.30 -7.69
C ARG A 131 16.06 -5.87 -6.53
N ALA A 132 16.46 -7.05 -6.11
CA ALA A 132 16.11 -7.60 -4.81
C ALA A 132 16.89 -6.84 -3.74
N GLY A 133 16.20 -5.96 -3.03
CA GLY A 133 16.84 -5.12 -2.04
C GLY A 133 17.86 -4.17 -2.65
N SER A 134 18.94 -3.87 -1.93
CA SER A 134 19.92 -2.87 -2.36
C SER A 134 20.83 -3.31 -3.52
N SER A 135 20.94 -4.61 -3.82
CA SER A 135 21.90 -5.10 -4.83
C SER A 135 21.61 -6.45 -5.51
N GLY A 136 20.63 -7.22 -5.04
CA GLY A 136 20.41 -8.60 -5.50
C GLY A 136 19.55 -8.73 -6.76
N TYR A 137 19.48 -9.95 -7.31
CA TYR A 137 18.63 -10.33 -8.46
C TYR A 137 17.95 -11.70 -8.29
N GLU A 138 18.00 -12.27 -7.08
CA GLU A 138 17.46 -13.61 -6.82
C GLU A 138 15.94 -13.61 -6.95
N ALA A 139 15.42 -14.38 -7.91
CA ALA A 139 14.03 -14.31 -8.35
C ALA A 139 12.99 -14.72 -7.28
N ASP A 140 13.40 -15.43 -6.22
CA ASP A 140 12.57 -15.84 -5.09
C ASP A 140 12.78 -14.94 -3.84
N SER A 141 13.54 -13.86 -3.99
CA SER A 141 13.88 -12.97 -2.87
C SER A 141 12.65 -12.28 -2.27
N GLN A 142 12.58 -12.35 -0.94
CA GLN A 142 11.63 -11.65 -0.10
C GLN A 142 12.13 -10.27 0.34
N GLU A 143 13.20 -9.75 -0.24
CA GLU A 143 13.57 -8.35 -0.08
C GLU A 143 12.60 -7.44 -0.85
N PRO A 144 12.40 -6.19 -0.42
CA PRO A 144 11.64 -5.22 -1.19
C PRO A 144 12.27 -5.04 -2.57
N VAL A 145 11.43 -4.84 -3.59
CA VAL A 145 11.93 -4.45 -4.90
C VAL A 145 12.43 -2.99 -4.85
N THR A 146 13.62 -2.73 -5.40
CA THR A 146 14.17 -1.37 -5.54
C THR A 146 14.68 -1.11 -6.96
N PHE A 147 15.30 0.05 -7.22
CA PHE A 147 15.73 0.46 -8.56
C PHE A 147 14.57 0.48 -9.55
N LEU A 148 13.46 1.06 -9.13
CA LEU A 148 12.32 1.34 -10.00
C LEU A 148 11.75 2.71 -9.65
N ASN A 149 11.35 3.44 -10.68
CA ASN A 149 10.73 4.74 -10.51
C ASN A 149 9.21 4.64 -10.35
N TRP A 150 8.58 5.78 -10.06
CA TRP A 150 7.15 5.87 -9.86
C TRP A 150 6.33 5.35 -11.05
N ARG A 151 6.78 5.59 -12.29
CA ARG A 151 6.10 5.15 -13.52
C ARG A 151 6.09 3.62 -13.61
N HIS A 152 7.23 3.01 -13.29
CA HIS A 152 7.38 1.55 -13.22
C HIS A 152 6.43 0.96 -12.17
N ALA A 153 6.41 1.49 -10.95
CA ALA A 153 5.52 1.02 -9.89
C ALA A 153 4.03 1.11 -10.26
N MET A 154 3.63 2.23 -10.87
CA MET A 154 2.25 2.48 -11.30
C MET A 154 1.81 1.47 -12.37
N VAL A 155 2.60 1.30 -13.43
CA VAL A 155 2.24 0.37 -14.52
C VAL A 155 2.33 -1.08 -14.08
N TRP A 156 3.26 -1.40 -13.15
CA TRP A 156 3.31 -2.71 -12.53
C TRP A 156 2.01 -3.05 -11.79
N CYS A 157 1.33 -2.09 -11.16
CA CYS A 157 0.03 -2.34 -10.51
C CYS A 157 -1.07 -2.74 -11.51
N ASN A 158 -1.09 -2.15 -12.71
CA ASN A 158 -1.96 -2.61 -13.80
C ASN A 158 -1.58 -4.03 -14.24
N ALA A 159 -0.28 -4.32 -14.37
CA ALA A 159 0.20 -5.65 -14.72
C ALA A 159 -0.20 -6.70 -13.68
N LEU A 160 -0.07 -6.40 -12.38
CA LEU A 160 -0.51 -7.26 -11.28
C LEU A 160 -2.02 -7.54 -11.38
N THR A 161 -2.82 -6.53 -11.73
CA THR A 161 -4.27 -6.69 -11.92
C THR A 161 -4.59 -7.70 -13.02
N GLU A 162 -3.98 -7.54 -14.19
CA GLU A 162 -4.22 -8.46 -15.31
C GLU A 162 -3.63 -9.85 -15.05
N TRP A 163 -2.46 -9.93 -14.43
CA TRP A 163 -1.83 -11.19 -14.06
C TRP A 163 -2.72 -11.97 -13.10
N TYR A 164 -3.24 -11.32 -12.06
CA TYR A 164 -4.11 -11.96 -11.09
C TYR A 164 -5.41 -12.43 -11.74
N ASN A 165 -6.03 -11.61 -12.60
CA ASN A 165 -7.20 -12.00 -13.39
C ASN A 165 -6.93 -13.23 -14.25
N ALA A 166 -5.80 -13.27 -14.96
CA ALA A 166 -5.44 -14.39 -15.84
C ALA A 166 -5.26 -15.71 -15.08
N HIS A 167 -4.71 -15.67 -13.86
CA HIS A 167 -4.42 -16.87 -13.07
C HIS A 167 -5.56 -17.31 -12.17
N LYS A 168 -6.47 -16.39 -11.78
CA LYS A 168 -7.54 -16.66 -10.81
C LYS A 168 -8.94 -16.54 -11.38
N GLY A 169 -9.08 -16.09 -12.62
CA GLY A 169 -10.39 -15.89 -13.24
C GLY A 169 -11.16 -14.71 -12.64
N THR A 170 -10.49 -13.78 -11.97
CA THR A 170 -11.13 -12.54 -11.47
C THR A 170 -11.39 -11.56 -12.62
N GLY A 171 -12.28 -10.60 -12.39
CA GLY A 171 -12.68 -9.57 -13.37
C GLY A 171 -12.29 -8.16 -12.96
N TYR A 172 -11.18 -7.97 -12.23
CA TYR A 172 -10.80 -6.65 -11.75
C TYR A 172 -10.40 -5.74 -12.91
N ALA A 173 -10.96 -4.53 -12.92
CA ALA A 173 -10.50 -3.51 -13.85
C ALA A 173 -9.17 -2.90 -13.39
N CYS A 174 -8.25 -2.68 -14.32
CA CYS A 174 -7.08 -1.83 -14.12
C CYS A 174 -7.47 -0.45 -13.60
N VAL A 175 -6.51 0.28 -13.02
CA VAL A 175 -6.76 1.60 -12.41
C VAL A 175 -6.28 2.73 -13.33
N TYR A 176 -5.19 2.54 -14.06
CA TYR A 176 -4.56 3.62 -14.85
C TYR A 176 -4.76 3.43 -16.35
N TYR A 177 -5.17 4.49 -17.05
CA TYR A 177 -5.55 4.46 -18.47
C TYR A 177 -4.94 5.62 -19.26
N THR A 178 -4.74 5.40 -20.55
CA THR A 178 -4.27 6.43 -21.50
C THR A 178 -5.40 7.31 -22.02
N ASP A 179 -6.66 6.93 -21.82
CA ASP A 179 -7.83 7.62 -22.34
C ASP A 179 -8.90 7.83 -21.26
N SER A 180 -9.67 8.91 -21.41
CA SER A 180 -10.76 9.27 -20.50
C SER A 180 -11.97 8.32 -20.55
N GLY A 181 -12.05 7.46 -21.57
CA GLY A 181 -13.06 6.41 -21.68
C GLY A 181 -12.71 5.14 -20.89
N TYR A 182 -11.52 5.08 -20.30
CA TYR A 182 -10.99 3.91 -19.60
C TYR A 182 -11.03 2.63 -20.44
N THR A 183 -10.69 2.76 -21.73
CA THR A 183 -10.71 1.65 -22.69
C THR A 183 -9.33 1.02 -22.90
N THR A 184 -8.26 1.80 -22.72
CA THR A 184 -6.88 1.40 -22.95
C THR A 184 -6.07 1.52 -21.66
N PRO A 185 -5.90 0.42 -20.90
CA PRO A 185 -5.02 0.41 -19.74
C PRO A 185 -3.62 0.88 -20.12
N LEU A 186 -3.01 1.69 -19.26
CA LEU A 186 -1.63 2.13 -19.43
C LEU A 186 -0.69 0.94 -19.17
N ARG A 187 0.05 0.52 -20.20
CA ARG A 187 0.97 -0.63 -20.17
C ARG A 187 2.42 -0.29 -20.54
N SER A 188 2.68 0.97 -20.85
CA SER A 188 3.95 1.41 -21.42
C SER A 188 4.40 2.73 -20.79
N VAL A 189 5.65 2.77 -20.34
CA VAL A 189 6.29 3.97 -19.81
C VAL A 189 7.70 4.11 -20.39
N ASN A 190 8.38 5.20 -20.05
CA ASN A 190 9.77 5.45 -20.40
C ASN A 190 10.44 6.29 -19.30
N ASP A 191 11.76 6.30 -19.31
CA ASP A 191 12.58 6.97 -18.29
C ASP A 191 13.04 8.36 -18.73
N THR A 192 12.25 9.07 -19.54
CA THR A 192 12.61 10.45 -19.90
C THR A 192 12.72 11.27 -18.61
N GLY A 193 13.86 11.95 -18.43
CA GLY A 193 14.17 12.81 -17.27
C GLY A 193 13.36 14.11 -17.19
N SER A 194 12.14 14.09 -17.72
CA SER A 194 11.20 15.20 -17.72
C SER A 194 9.79 14.67 -17.45
N VAL A 195 8.99 15.43 -16.71
CA VAL A 195 7.59 15.11 -16.47
C VAL A 195 6.72 15.46 -17.68
N ASN A 196 5.83 14.55 -18.06
CA ASN A 196 4.81 14.77 -19.09
C ASN A 196 3.44 15.00 -18.45
N SER A 197 3.03 16.25 -18.26
CA SER A 197 1.73 16.57 -17.64
C SER A 197 0.50 16.40 -18.55
N THR A 198 0.67 15.91 -19.80
CA THR A 198 -0.44 15.68 -20.73
C THR A 198 -1.40 14.61 -20.18
N PRO A 199 -2.72 14.85 -20.11
CA PRO A 199 -3.68 13.83 -19.70
C PRO A 199 -3.55 12.54 -20.51
N GLY A 200 -3.59 11.39 -19.83
CA GLY A 200 -3.38 10.07 -20.42
C GLY A 200 -1.91 9.67 -20.58
N SER A 201 -0.96 10.54 -20.22
CA SER A 201 0.46 10.19 -20.21
C SER A 201 0.83 9.30 -19.03
N GLN A 202 2.09 8.84 -19.03
CA GLN A 202 2.69 8.12 -17.91
C GLN A 202 2.81 8.92 -16.61
N ASP A 203 2.76 10.27 -16.64
CA ASP A 203 2.82 11.10 -15.44
C ASP A 203 1.47 11.78 -15.12
N ASN A 204 0.48 11.68 -16.00
CA ASN A 204 -0.86 12.19 -15.75
C ASN A 204 -1.92 11.22 -16.33
N PRO A 205 -1.95 9.97 -15.87
CA PRO A 205 -2.88 8.96 -16.39
C PRO A 205 -4.31 9.30 -16.00
N TYR A 206 -5.27 8.80 -16.79
CA TYR A 206 -6.65 8.75 -16.34
C TYR A 206 -6.81 7.64 -15.30
N VAL A 207 -7.30 8.01 -14.11
CA VAL A 207 -7.57 7.06 -13.01
C VAL A 207 -9.04 6.65 -13.09
N LYS A 208 -9.30 5.36 -13.33
CA LYS A 208 -10.66 4.83 -13.44
C LYS A 208 -11.35 4.84 -12.08
N PRO A 209 -12.49 5.55 -11.93
CA PRO A 209 -13.27 5.51 -10.71
C PRO A 209 -13.72 4.09 -10.39
N ASP A 210 -13.78 3.76 -9.10
CA ASP A 210 -14.31 2.52 -8.55
C ASP A 210 -13.61 1.22 -9.01
N ALA A 211 -12.50 1.33 -9.75
CA ALA A 211 -11.71 0.19 -10.16
C ALA A 211 -11.20 -0.61 -8.94
N LYS A 212 -11.33 -1.93 -9.02
CA LYS A 212 -10.97 -2.88 -7.95
C LYS A 212 -9.61 -3.56 -8.14
N GLY A 213 -8.91 -3.19 -9.21
CA GLY A 213 -7.54 -3.61 -9.46
C GLY A 213 -6.55 -3.00 -8.47
N PHE A 214 -5.32 -3.46 -8.56
CA PHE A 214 -4.22 -2.97 -7.75
C PHE A 214 -3.73 -1.62 -8.25
N ARG A 215 -3.21 -0.81 -7.34
CA ARG A 215 -2.73 0.56 -7.56
C ARG A 215 -1.65 0.94 -6.57
N LEU A 216 -0.91 2.00 -6.86
CA LEU A 216 -0.16 2.70 -5.83
C LEU A 216 -1.11 3.18 -4.73
N ILE A 217 -0.62 3.14 -3.50
CA ILE A 217 -1.31 3.73 -2.35
C ILE A 217 -1.25 5.26 -2.44
N THR A 218 -2.30 5.94 -1.95
CA THR A 218 -2.26 7.39 -1.83
C THR A 218 -1.51 7.83 -0.57
N ASN A 219 -1.00 9.06 -0.57
CA ASN A 219 -0.32 9.69 0.55
C ASN A 219 -1.12 9.57 1.87
N ASN A 220 -2.43 9.84 1.80
CA ASN A 220 -3.28 9.86 2.98
C ASN A 220 -3.71 8.45 3.41
N GLU A 221 -3.89 7.52 2.48
CA GLU A 221 -4.10 6.11 2.82
C GLU A 221 -2.87 5.52 3.51
N TRP A 222 -1.67 5.87 3.03
CA TRP A 222 -0.41 5.42 3.60
C TRP A 222 -0.27 5.90 5.06
N GLU A 223 -0.43 7.21 5.29
CA GLU A 223 -0.25 7.77 6.64
C GLU A 223 -1.33 7.28 7.61
N LEU A 224 -2.58 7.16 7.15
CA LEU A 224 -3.65 6.58 7.96
C LEU A 224 -3.31 5.15 8.39
N ALA A 225 -2.83 4.32 7.46
CA ALA A 225 -2.43 2.95 7.75
C ALA A 225 -1.22 2.88 8.68
N ALA A 226 -0.24 3.78 8.51
CA ALA A 226 0.95 3.86 9.36
C ALA A 226 0.63 4.30 10.79
N ARG A 227 -0.37 5.17 10.97
CA ARG A 227 -0.79 5.70 12.28
C ARG A 227 -1.80 4.82 13.03
N TYR A 228 -2.31 3.77 12.39
CA TYR A 228 -3.43 3.02 12.92
C TYR A 228 -3.04 2.25 14.19
N THR A 229 -3.84 2.42 15.25
CA THR A 229 -3.73 1.69 16.51
C THR A 229 -5.02 0.87 16.77
N ASP A 230 -6.03 1.42 17.43
CA ASP A 230 -7.26 0.71 17.80
C ASP A 230 -8.53 1.62 17.78
N VAL A 231 -8.57 2.57 16.85
CA VAL A 231 -9.63 3.59 16.59
C VAL A 231 -9.94 4.57 17.73
N THR A 232 -9.38 4.41 18.92
CA THR A 232 -9.61 5.33 20.05
C THR A 232 -8.64 6.52 20.06
N ALA A 233 -7.47 6.35 19.46
CA ALA A 233 -6.45 7.38 19.27
C ALA A 233 -5.69 7.14 17.96
N TRP A 234 -4.91 8.12 17.53
CA TRP A 234 -3.96 8.00 16.43
C TRP A 234 -2.54 7.99 16.98
N LEU A 235 -1.65 7.23 16.35
CA LEU A 235 -0.23 7.37 16.59
C LEU A 235 0.23 8.78 16.18
N TYR A 236 1.07 9.41 17.00
CA TYR A 236 1.63 10.73 16.71
C TYR A 236 2.57 10.71 15.49
N GLY A 237 2.66 11.84 14.79
CA GLY A 237 3.40 11.95 13.54
C GLY A 237 4.90 11.77 13.67
N ASP A 238 5.46 12.01 14.85
CA ASP A 238 6.88 11.91 15.22
C ASP A 238 7.30 10.50 15.69
N HIS A 239 6.41 9.51 15.56
CA HIS A 239 6.67 8.10 15.91
C HIS A 239 7.00 7.25 14.68
N VAL A 240 7.63 6.10 14.93
CA VAL A 240 7.71 4.97 14.00
C VAL A 240 6.41 4.17 14.05
N SER A 241 5.94 3.67 12.90
CA SER A 241 4.67 2.92 12.83
C SER A 241 4.66 1.72 13.79
N GLY A 242 3.64 1.67 14.65
CA GLY A 242 3.46 0.60 15.65
C GLY A 242 4.09 0.90 17.02
N ASP A 243 5.08 1.80 17.10
CA ASP A 243 5.72 2.15 18.36
C ASP A 243 4.96 3.26 19.10
N GLN A 244 4.16 2.89 20.09
CA GLN A 244 3.41 3.84 20.93
C GLN A 244 4.20 4.38 22.13
N SER A 245 5.46 3.97 22.31
CA SER A 245 6.22 4.30 23.52
C SER A 245 6.85 5.70 23.51
N GLY A 246 7.04 6.29 22.32
CA GLY A 246 7.62 7.61 22.18
C GLY A 246 8.08 7.94 20.76
N TYR A 247 8.53 9.18 20.57
CA TYR A 247 9.04 9.65 19.29
C TYR A 247 10.38 8.97 18.94
N CYS A 248 10.66 8.82 17.64
CA CYS A 248 11.93 8.23 17.18
C CYS A 248 13.05 9.28 16.97
N HIS A 249 12.69 10.56 17.01
CA HIS A 249 13.62 11.68 16.90
C HIS A 249 13.11 12.89 17.67
N ASN A 250 13.99 13.58 18.42
CA ASN A 250 13.63 14.81 19.11
C ASN A 250 13.82 16.02 18.18
N ASP A 251 12.73 16.52 17.61
CA ASP A 251 12.73 17.74 16.79
C ASP A 251 12.51 19.04 17.60
N GLY A 252 12.53 18.95 18.93
CA GLY A 252 12.30 20.06 19.84
C GLY A 252 10.83 20.31 20.16
N SER A 253 9.90 19.52 19.61
CA SER A 253 8.46 19.64 19.87
C SER A 253 7.80 18.27 20.06
N PRO A 254 8.20 17.48 21.08
CA PRO A 254 7.68 16.12 21.26
C PRO A 254 6.17 16.11 21.43
N LEU A 255 5.47 15.33 20.60
CA LEU A 255 4.02 15.20 20.68
C LEU A 255 3.59 14.36 21.88
N GLY A 256 2.45 14.71 22.46
CA GLY A 256 1.87 14.02 23.62
C GLY A 256 2.73 14.05 24.89
N GLY A 257 3.85 14.80 24.92
CA GLY A 257 4.79 14.83 26.04
C GLY A 257 5.49 13.48 26.29
N GLN A 258 5.50 12.58 25.30
CA GLN A 258 6.17 11.29 25.41
C GLN A 258 7.70 11.43 25.45
N PRO A 259 8.45 10.48 26.01
CA PRO A 259 9.91 10.48 25.93
C PRO A 259 10.40 10.01 24.55
N LEU A 260 11.71 10.11 24.31
CA LEU A 260 12.35 9.42 23.18
C LEU A 260 12.15 7.91 23.34
N SER A 261 11.67 7.26 22.28
CA SER A 261 11.54 5.80 22.27
C SER A 261 12.91 5.12 22.36
N THR A 262 12.94 4.02 23.10
CA THR A 262 14.10 3.12 23.17
C THR A 262 13.89 1.82 22.38
N VAL A 263 12.73 1.66 21.74
CA VAL A 263 12.29 0.42 21.07
C VAL A 263 11.88 0.63 19.62
N PHE A 264 11.94 1.84 19.06
CA PHE A 264 11.55 2.09 17.66
C PHE A 264 12.33 1.22 16.65
N GLY A 265 13.56 0.81 17.00
CA GLY A 265 14.38 -0.11 16.20
C GLY A 265 13.85 -1.55 16.12
N ASP A 266 12.86 -1.92 16.94
CA ASP A 266 12.15 -3.20 16.86
C ASP A 266 11.08 -3.20 15.75
N TYR A 267 10.72 -2.02 15.24
CA TYR A 267 9.69 -1.80 14.22
C TYR A 267 10.26 -1.39 12.86
N ALA A 268 11.51 -0.92 12.81
CA ALA A 268 12.10 -0.33 11.61
C ALA A 268 13.50 -0.89 11.26
N VAL A 269 13.81 -0.93 9.96
CA VAL A 269 15.16 -1.14 9.42
C VAL A 269 15.71 0.20 8.95
N PHE A 270 16.79 0.69 9.54
CA PHE A 270 17.31 2.05 9.31
C PHE A 270 18.83 2.09 9.52
N ILE A 271 19.48 3.25 9.34
CA ILE A 271 20.95 3.34 9.33
C ILE A 271 21.61 2.75 10.59
N GLY A 272 20.93 2.80 11.73
CA GLY A 272 21.42 2.28 13.01
C GLY A 272 21.40 0.75 13.14
N ASN A 273 20.68 0.02 12.30
CA ASN A 273 20.55 -1.44 12.41
C ASN A 273 20.57 -2.22 11.07
N SER A 274 20.61 -1.54 9.93
CA SER A 274 20.47 -2.13 8.61
C SER A 274 21.69 -2.88 8.10
N GLY A 275 22.89 -2.58 8.65
CA GLY A 275 24.13 -3.11 8.08
C GLY A 275 24.43 -2.60 6.66
N ALA A 276 23.89 -1.42 6.31
CA ALA A 276 24.01 -0.78 5.00
C ALA A 276 23.32 -1.54 3.84
N SER A 277 22.21 -2.22 4.12
CA SER A 277 21.37 -2.87 3.12
C SER A 277 19.92 -2.94 3.58
N THR A 278 19.02 -3.20 2.64
CA THR A 278 17.65 -3.63 2.92
C THR A 278 17.63 -4.93 3.73
N ALA A 279 16.46 -5.27 4.26
CA ALA A 279 16.21 -6.57 4.86
C ALA A 279 15.07 -7.28 4.11
N ALA A 280 15.00 -8.60 4.28
CA ALA A 280 13.79 -9.33 3.93
C ALA A 280 12.59 -8.68 4.64
N VAL A 281 11.49 -8.54 3.90
CA VAL A 281 10.25 -7.98 4.46
C VAL A 281 9.82 -8.77 5.69
N LYS A 282 9.10 -8.11 6.61
CA LYS A 282 8.59 -8.75 7.83
C LYS A 282 9.69 -9.18 8.81
N SER A 283 10.88 -8.57 8.72
CA SER A 283 11.99 -8.81 9.66
C SER A 283 11.82 -8.08 11.00
N LYS A 284 10.89 -7.12 11.06
CA LYS A 284 10.58 -6.29 12.24
C LYS A 284 9.15 -6.51 12.73
N THR A 285 8.77 -5.80 13.79
CA THR A 285 7.44 -5.88 14.41
C THR A 285 6.43 -5.10 13.58
N ALA A 286 5.24 -5.68 13.39
CA ALA A 286 4.15 -5.00 12.70
C ALA A 286 3.40 -3.99 13.60
N ASN A 287 2.72 -3.05 12.95
CA ASN A 287 1.75 -2.18 13.60
C ASN A 287 0.41 -2.90 13.90
N ALA A 288 -0.58 -2.16 14.41
CA ALA A 288 -1.85 -2.76 14.83
C ALA A 288 -2.73 -3.33 13.69
N LEU A 289 -2.52 -2.90 12.45
CA LEU A 289 -3.11 -3.51 11.24
C LEU A 289 -2.33 -4.73 10.77
N GLY A 290 -1.27 -5.11 11.48
CA GLY A 290 -0.36 -6.16 11.07
C GLY A 290 0.47 -5.77 9.83
N LEU A 291 0.69 -4.48 9.59
CA LEU A 291 1.55 -3.99 8.51
C LEU A 291 2.99 -3.93 8.99
N TYR A 292 3.89 -4.40 8.15
CA TYR A 292 5.32 -4.42 8.40
C TYR A 292 6.01 -3.37 7.55
N ASP A 293 7.15 -2.91 8.04
CA ASP A 293 8.09 -2.08 7.28
C ASP A 293 7.45 -0.75 6.80
N MET A 294 6.44 -0.25 7.52
CA MET A 294 5.85 1.08 7.27
C MET A 294 6.82 2.22 7.68
N SER A 295 7.88 1.89 8.42
CA SER A 295 8.96 2.81 8.75
C SER A 295 10.29 2.09 8.50
N GLY A 296 11.15 2.67 7.66
CA GLY A 296 12.43 2.09 7.27
C GLY A 296 12.34 1.07 6.13
N ASN A 297 13.41 0.28 5.99
CA ASN A 297 13.67 -0.66 4.90
C ASN A 297 13.77 0.02 3.53
N VAL A 298 12.68 0.49 2.92
CA VAL A 298 12.72 1.36 1.74
C VAL A 298 11.69 2.48 1.81
N TRP A 299 12.02 3.64 1.23
CA TRP A 299 11.03 4.66 0.94
C TRP A 299 9.97 4.13 -0.01
N GLU A 300 8.71 4.47 0.21
CA GLU A 300 7.59 3.95 -0.57
C GLU A 300 6.96 5.01 -1.46
N TRP A 301 6.90 4.74 -2.77
CA TRP A 301 6.15 5.56 -3.72
C TRP A 301 4.66 5.63 -3.38
N CYS A 302 4.15 6.86 -3.25
CA CYS A 302 2.72 7.14 -3.24
C CYS A 302 2.26 7.68 -4.60
N PHE A 303 0.97 7.54 -4.91
CA PHE A 303 0.41 8.03 -6.18
C PHE A 303 0.45 9.56 -6.30
N ASP A 304 0.25 10.26 -5.20
CA ASP A 304 0.04 11.71 -5.14
C ASP A 304 1.28 12.50 -5.59
N TRP A 305 1.01 13.65 -6.20
CA TRP A 305 2.01 14.70 -6.29
C TRP A 305 2.30 15.27 -4.90
N TYR A 306 3.54 15.68 -4.66
CA TYR A 306 3.91 16.37 -3.44
C TYR A 306 3.25 17.77 -3.42
N PRO A 307 2.58 18.16 -2.31
CA PRO A 307 1.91 19.44 -2.22
C PRO A 307 2.84 20.63 -2.50
N GLY A 308 2.49 21.46 -3.49
CA GLY A 308 3.28 22.61 -3.90
C GLY A 308 4.39 22.31 -4.92
N LEU A 309 4.56 21.03 -5.30
CA LEU A 309 5.48 20.57 -6.34
C LEU A 309 4.76 19.72 -7.40
N GLU A 310 3.48 20.02 -7.66
CA GLU A 310 2.67 19.32 -8.64
C GLU A 310 3.29 19.38 -10.04
N GLY A 311 3.41 18.22 -10.68
CA GLY A 311 4.08 18.09 -11.97
C GLY A 311 5.61 18.08 -11.89
N SER A 312 6.19 18.01 -10.69
CA SER A 312 7.63 17.82 -10.47
C SER A 312 7.93 16.58 -9.63
N CYS A 313 7.39 16.52 -8.41
CA CYS A 313 7.76 15.50 -7.42
C CYS A 313 6.53 14.74 -6.92
N ARG A 314 6.63 13.41 -6.86
CA ARG A 314 5.69 12.50 -6.20
C ARG A 314 6.06 12.34 -4.75
N VAL A 315 5.08 11.93 -3.94
CA VAL A 315 5.32 11.68 -2.53
C VAL A 315 6.05 10.36 -2.30
N LEU A 316 7.07 10.41 -1.45
CA LEU A 316 7.73 9.26 -0.83
C LEU A 316 7.45 9.25 0.69
N ARG A 317 7.25 8.06 1.26
CA ARG A 317 6.94 7.86 2.69
C ARG A 317 7.82 6.80 3.35
N GLY A 318 7.91 6.85 4.68
CA GLY A 318 8.41 5.76 5.52
C GLY A 318 9.90 5.79 5.89
N GLY A 319 10.76 6.42 5.09
CA GLY A 319 12.21 6.28 5.27
C GLY A 319 12.72 4.95 4.73
N GLY A 320 14.05 4.76 4.69
CA GLY A 320 14.66 3.52 4.22
C GLY A 320 15.81 3.02 5.10
N TRP A 321 16.47 1.95 4.68
CA TRP A 321 17.57 1.33 5.41
C TRP A 321 18.78 2.26 5.64
N ALA A 322 18.93 3.30 4.82
CA ALA A 322 19.97 4.32 4.94
C ALA A 322 19.50 5.59 5.67
N SER A 323 18.24 5.63 6.10
CA SER A 323 17.65 6.80 6.75
C SER A 323 18.07 6.92 8.21
N GLU A 324 18.29 8.17 8.63
CA GLU A 324 18.36 8.56 10.03
C GLU A 324 16.97 8.44 10.72
N PRO A 325 16.90 8.33 12.05
CA PRO A 325 15.63 8.15 12.77
C PRO A 325 14.58 9.22 12.52
N ASP A 326 14.99 10.45 12.21
CA ASP A 326 14.08 11.55 11.86
C ASP A 326 13.33 11.30 10.55
N ASN A 327 13.86 10.47 9.66
CA ASN A 327 13.22 10.11 8.41
C ASN A 327 12.23 8.94 8.54
N LEU A 328 12.12 8.32 9.72
CA LEU A 328 11.24 7.16 9.96
C LEU A 328 9.84 7.55 10.48
N ARG A 329 9.65 8.84 10.78
CA ARG A 329 8.44 9.42 11.35
C ARG A 329 7.25 9.24 10.40
N VAL A 330 6.13 8.69 10.90
CA VAL A 330 4.95 8.41 10.06
C VAL A 330 4.32 9.66 9.45
N GLY A 331 4.50 10.82 10.09
CA GLY A 331 4.05 12.11 9.59
C GLY A 331 4.94 12.75 8.53
N LEU A 332 6.12 12.19 8.24
CA LEU A 332 7.03 12.73 7.23
C LEU A 332 6.61 12.28 5.82
N ALA A 333 6.69 13.22 4.88
CA ALA A 333 6.64 12.98 3.44
C ALA A 333 7.85 13.67 2.80
N ALA A 334 8.57 12.97 1.93
CA ALA A 334 9.72 13.51 1.22
C ALA A 334 9.32 14.12 -0.13
N ASP A 335 10.00 15.20 -0.52
CA ASP A 335 9.71 16.06 -1.67
C ASP A 335 10.69 15.88 -2.85
N GLU A 336 11.58 14.89 -2.76
CA GLU A 336 12.62 14.61 -3.76
C GLU A 336 12.22 13.50 -4.76
N GLY A 337 10.95 13.09 -4.74
CA GLY A 337 10.44 11.96 -5.51
C GLY A 337 10.15 12.27 -6.98
N TYR A 338 11.16 12.60 -7.80
CA TYR A 338 10.92 12.77 -9.24
C TYR A 338 10.35 11.47 -9.86
N PRO A 339 9.32 11.52 -10.73
CA PRO A 339 8.68 10.31 -11.27
C PRO A 339 9.60 9.33 -12.02
N TYR A 340 10.79 9.79 -12.42
CA TYR A 340 11.84 9.06 -13.12
C TYR A 340 13.07 8.77 -12.25
N LEU A 341 13.00 9.05 -10.93
CA LEU A 341 14.06 8.73 -9.98
C LEU A 341 14.06 7.24 -9.65
N GLU A 342 15.23 6.63 -9.67
CA GLU A 342 15.47 5.25 -9.26
C GLU A 342 16.60 5.23 -8.24
N ALA A 343 16.41 4.50 -7.13
CA ALA A 343 17.43 4.36 -6.10
C ALA A 343 17.27 3.04 -5.34
N GLU A 344 18.37 2.58 -4.75
CA GLU A 344 18.48 1.40 -3.88
C GLU A 344 17.74 1.53 -2.54
N ILE A 345 17.28 2.74 -2.22
CA ILE A 345 16.54 3.05 -0.99
C ILE A 345 15.05 3.25 -1.26
N ILE A 346 14.58 3.15 -2.51
CA ILE A 346 13.20 3.42 -2.90
C ILE A 346 12.58 2.15 -3.48
N GLY A 347 11.44 1.77 -2.91
CA GLY A 347 10.54 0.76 -3.43
C GLY A 347 9.10 1.29 -3.42
N PHE A 348 8.14 0.39 -3.20
CA PHE A 348 6.74 0.79 -3.07
C PHE A 348 5.91 -0.29 -2.37
N ARG A 349 4.74 0.15 -1.94
CA ARG A 349 3.65 -0.69 -1.48
C ARG A 349 2.42 -0.39 -2.32
N PHE A 350 1.60 -1.40 -2.53
CA PHE A 350 0.40 -1.28 -3.35
C PHE A 350 -0.86 -1.49 -2.54
N ALA A 351 -1.96 -0.98 -3.08
CA ALA A 351 -3.29 -1.02 -2.50
C ALA A 351 -4.32 -1.45 -3.54
N ARG A 352 -5.55 -1.74 -3.10
CA ARG A 352 -6.74 -1.82 -3.95
C ARG A 352 -7.97 -1.38 -3.17
N SER A 353 -8.95 -0.83 -3.87
CA SER A 353 -10.21 -0.41 -3.24
C SER A 353 -10.98 -1.63 -2.71
N ALA A 354 -11.52 -1.55 -1.48
CA ALA A 354 -12.33 -2.62 -0.89
C ALA A 354 -13.82 -2.51 -1.27
N GLU A 355 -14.28 -1.28 -1.51
CA GLU A 355 -15.66 -0.92 -1.87
C GLU A 355 -15.72 -0.28 -3.24
#